data_AF-A0A7K8SJ87-F1
#
_entry.id   AF-A0A7K8SJ87-F1
#
_cell.length_a   1.000
_cell.length_b   1.000
_cell.length_c   1.000
_cell.angle_alpha   90.00
_cell.angle_beta   90.00
_cell.angle_gamma   90.00
#
_symmetry.space_group_name_H-M   'P 1'
#
loop_
_entity.id
_entity.type
_entity.pdbx_description
1 polymer ?
#
loop_
_entity_poly.entity_id
_entity_poly.type
_entity_poly.pdbx_seq_one_letter_code
_entity_poly.pdbx_strand_id
1 'polypeptide(L)'
;MKTLENSHILGILSCAFYLLLVVSSKKLTIPEELRSMVAKIVVNTTSCSKTCGLGFKLEQLCQVTATGERRNCALRRTACLTSWICGLLHFTVPVGKPFQLSCLTSEAAGFGRQAYNCMWRLAQGLITTNDLLFKPLKNPDSVIRFSPARESDAGTYRCDVQMVKTFKVVQRVYFGVRVIRNDLVDLNFQKSLTSEQKLAAKEEEGSAGNATHEEVQEQQHFWQGELFHECLVGAGSGVMGGVLATMALYFWQKVLRK
;
A
#
# COMPACT_ATOMS: atom_id res chain seq x y z
N MET A 1 -17.41 46.42 -50.37
CA MET A 1 -16.86 45.62 -49.26
C MET A 1 -17.14 44.12 -49.44
N LYS A 2 -16.74 43.50 -50.57
CA LYS A 2 -16.90 42.04 -50.80
C LYS A 2 -15.64 41.35 -51.35
N THR A 3 -14.53 42.09 -51.46
CA THR A 3 -13.28 41.62 -52.06
C THR A 3 -12.14 41.40 -51.05
N LEU A 4 -12.32 41.82 -49.79
CA LEU A 4 -11.29 41.71 -48.74
C LEU A 4 -11.41 40.38 -47.94
N GLU A 5 -12.60 39.80 -47.86
CA GLU A 5 -12.88 38.62 -47.02
C GLU A 5 -12.34 37.31 -47.65
N ASN A 6 -12.37 37.19 -48.98
CA ASN A 6 -11.90 35.99 -49.69
C ASN A 6 -10.36 35.87 -49.74
N SER A 7 -9.63 36.98 -49.61
CA SER A 7 -8.15 36.97 -49.64
C SER A 7 -7.56 36.44 -48.32
N HIS A 8 -8.18 36.78 -47.19
CA HIS A 8 -7.74 36.29 -45.87
C HIS A 8 -8.02 34.79 -45.67
N ILE A 9 -9.16 34.29 -46.15
CA ILE A 9 -9.51 32.86 -46.04
C ILE A 9 -8.56 31.99 -46.89
N LEU A 10 -8.21 32.45 -48.10
CA LEU A 10 -7.27 31.74 -48.98
C LEU A 10 -5.83 31.73 -48.42
N GLY A 11 -5.40 32.85 -47.80
CA GLY A 11 -4.10 32.96 -47.14
C GLY A 11 -3.97 32.07 -45.90
N ILE A 12 -5.03 31.97 -45.09
CA ILE A 12 -5.06 31.11 -43.90
C ILE A 12 -5.09 29.63 -44.29
N LEU A 13 -5.86 29.25 -45.33
CA LEU A 13 -5.85 27.89 -45.88
C LEU A 13 -4.48 27.51 -46.43
N SER A 14 -3.82 28.41 -47.15
CA SER A 14 -2.47 28.18 -47.66
C SER A 14 -1.44 28.03 -46.52
N CYS A 15 -1.53 28.85 -45.47
CA CYS A 15 -0.65 28.75 -44.30
C CYS A 15 -0.89 27.46 -43.50
N ALA A 16 -2.14 27.00 -43.37
CA ALA A 16 -2.50 25.74 -42.74
C ALA A 16 -1.97 24.54 -43.53
N PHE A 17 -2.04 24.57 -44.87
CA PHE A 17 -1.45 23.53 -45.72
C PHE A 17 0.09 23.54 -45.69
N TYR A 18 0.73 24.71 -45.60
CA TYR A 18 2.18 24.82 -45.40
C TYR A 18 2.62 24.28 -44.03
N LEU A 19 1.88 24.56 -42.97
CA LEU A 19 2.15 23.99 -41.63
C LEU A 19 1.94 22.47 -41.61
N LEU A 20 0.91 21.96 -42.28
CA LEU A 20 0.69 20.50 -42.45
C LEU A 20 1.81 19.83 -43.25
N LEU A 21 2.39 20.52 -44.25
CA LEU A 21 3.51 20.02 -45.06
C LEU A 21 4.86 20.08 -44.33
N VAL A 22 5.09 21.06 -43.45
CA VAL A 22 6.31 21.13 -42.62
C VAL A 22 6.29 20.12 -41.48
N VAL A 23 5.09 19.68 -41.04
CA VAL A 23 4.89 18.50 -40.20
C VAL A 23 4.76 17.22 -41.06
N SER A 24 5.32 17.22 -42.28
CA SER A 24 5.63 15.97 -42.97
C SER A 24 6.73 15.29 -42.16
N SER A 25 6.28 14.31 -41.37
CA SER A 25 7.02 13.41 -40.51
C SER A 25 8.44 13.22 -41.02
N LYS A 26 9.39 13.95 -40.43
CA LYS A 26 10.80 13.64 -40.53
C LYS A 26 10.89 12.20 -40.05
N LYS A 27 10.99 11.27 -41.01
CA LYS A 27 11.05 9.83 -40.74
C LYS A 27 12.19 9.69 -39.76
N LEU A 28 11.88 9.39 -38.50
CA LEU A 28 12.88 9.17 -37.46
C LEU A 28 13.65 7.94 -37.92
N THR A 29 14.75 8.18 -38.63
CA THR A 29 15.65 7.13 -39.10
C THR A 29 16.39 6.67 -37.86
N ILE A 30 15.78 5.73 -37.13
CA ILE A 30 16.40 5.08 -35.99
C ILE A 30 17.70 4.45 -36.51
N PRO A 31 18.88 4.86 -36.00
CA PRO A 31 20.17 4.26 -36.34
C PRO A 31 20.11 2.74 -36.28
N GLU A 32 20.78 2.07 -37.21
CA GLU A 32 20.73 0.61 -37.36
C GLU A 32 21.22 -0.12 -36.10
N GLU A 33 22.14 0.50 -35.36
CA GLU A 33 22.64 0.07 -34.05
C GLU A 33 21.54 0.04 -32.96
N LEU A 34 20.56 0.95 -33.04
CA LEU A 34 19.43 0.98 -32.10
C LEU A 34 18.32 0.01 -32.50
N ARG A 35 18.30 -0.49 -33.75
CA ARG A 35 17.31 -1.48 -34.20
C ARG A 35 17.56 -2.88 -33.66
N SER A 36 18.83 -3.22 -33.37
CA SER A 36 19.23 -4.50 -32.77
C SER A 36 19.40 -4.43 -31.25
N MET A 37 19.23 -3.26 -30.64
CA MET A 37 19.43 -3.06 -29.21
C MET A 37 18.28 -3.67 -28.40
N VAL A 38 18.66 -4.43 -27.38
CA VAL A 38 17.74 -5.04 -26.41
C VAL A 38 17.91 -4.32 -25.08
N ALA A 39 16.86 -3.62 -24.63
CA ALA A 39 16.88 -2.92 -23.36
C ALA A 39 16.21 -3.75 -22.27
N LYS A 40 16.83 -3.89 -21.11
CA LYS A 40 16.19 -4.52 -19.94
C LYS A 40 15.49 -3.45 -19.12
N ILE A 41 14.16 -3.44 -19.17
CA ILE A 41 13.33 -2.41 -18.52
C ILE A 41 12.33 -3.03 -17.55
N VAL A 42 11.91 -2.25 -16.55
CA VAL A 42 10.79 -2.60 -15.67
C VAL A 42 9.50 -2.31 -16.43
N VAL A 43 8.71 -3.35 -16.70
CA VAL A 43 7.44 -3.22 -17.43
C VAL A 43 6.22 -3.16 -16.52
N ASN A 44 6.34 -3.70 -15.31
CA ASN A 44 5.27 -3.71 -14.31
C ASN A 44 5.89 -3.68 -12.91
N THR A 45 5.20 -3.03 -11.96
CA THR A 45 5.61 -2.96 -10.56
C THR A 45 4.37 -3.06 -9.68
N THR A 46 4.44 -3.88 -8.63
CA THR A 46 3.42 -3.85 -7.58
C THR A 46 3.59 -2.60 -6.72
N SER A 47 2.54 -2.28 -5.95
CA SER A 47 2.65 -1.36 -4.82
C SER A 47 3.65 -1.87 -3.78
N CYS A 48 4.14 -0.96 -2.94
CA CYS A 48 5.02 -1.32 -1.83
C CYS A 48 4.23 -2.15 -0.80
N SER A 49 4.84 -3.21 -0.26
CA SER A 49 4.20 -4.12 0.71
C SER A 49 3.78 -3.40 2.01
N LYS A 50 4.34 -2.22 2.26
CA LYS A 50 4.05 -1.40 3.43
C LYS A 50 3.88 0.07 3.06
N THR A 51 3.05 0.74 3.84
CA THR A 51 2.83 2.18 3.77
C THR A 51 3.90 2.99 4.52
N CYS A 52 4.65 2.34 5.41
CA CYS A 52 5.77 2.93 6.13
C CYS A 52 6.91 1.92 6.36
N GLY A 53 8.10 2.45 6.65
CA GLY A 53 9.30 1.66 6.92
C GLY A 53 9.82 0.90 5.70
N LEU A 54 10.67 -0.08 5.97
CA LEU A 54 11.26 -0.93 4.94
C LEU A 54 10.23 -1.94 4.43
N GLY A 55 9.78 -1.73 3.20
CA GLY A 55 8.93 -2.66 2.46
C GLY A 55 9.64 -3.24 1.23
N PHE A 56 8.91 -4.05 0.48
CA PHE A 56 9.35 -4.53 -0.82
C PHE A 56 8.24 -4.40 -1.85
N LYS A 57 8.65 -4.36 -3.12
CA LYS A 57 7.75 -4.47 -4.26
C LYS A 57 8.32 -5.47 -5.24
N LEU A 58 7.45 -6.01 -6.09
CA LEU A 58 7.84 -6.92 -7.16
C LEU A 58 7.86 -6.14 -8.46
N GLU A 59 9.02 -6.11 -9.11
CA GLU A 59 9.24 -5.50 -10.42
C GLU A 59 9.40 -6.60 -11.46
N GLN A 60 8.63 -6.52 -12.54
CA GLN A 60 8.79 -7.39 -13.69
C GLN A 60 9.79 -6.75 -14.65
N LEU A 61 10.99 -7.33 -14.77
CA LEU A 61 12.01 -6.89 -15.72
C LEU A 61 11.94 -7.74 -16.97
N CYS A 62 11.71 -7.12 -18.12
CA CYS A 62 11.73 -7.78 -19.43
C CYS A 62 12.81 -7.18 -20.31
N GLN A 63 13.32 -7.99 -21.23
CA GLN A 63 14.09 -7.53 -22.38
C GLN A 63 13.12 -7.04 -23.45
N VAL A 64 13.29 -5.81 -23.92
CA VAL A 64 12.45 -5.19 -24.93
C VAL A 64 13.29 -4.86 -26.15
N THR A 65 12.86 -5.35 -27.30
CA THR A 65 13.47 -5.09 -28.60
C THR A 65 13.05 -3.72 -29.13
N ALA A 66 13.73 -3.21 -30.17
CA ALA A 66 13.33 -1.98 -30.87
C ALA A 66 11.90 -2.03 -31.46
N THR A 67 11.36 -3.24 -31.67
CA THR A 67 10.00 -3.48 -32.15
C THR A 67 8.95 -3.51 -31.03
N GLY A 68 9.35 -3.34 -29.76
CA GLY A 68 8.47 -3.34 -28.59
C GLY A 68 8.09 -4.74 -28.08
N GLU A 69 8.65 -5.80 -28.66
CA GLU A 69 8.40 -7.17 -28.21
C GLU A 69 9.11 -7.43 -26.86
N ARG A 70 8.37 -7.98 -25.91
CA ARG A 70 8.86 -8.30 -24.56
C ARG A 70 9.28 -9.76 -24.50
N ARG A 71 10.54 -10.02 -24.15
CA ARG A 71 11.10 -11.37 -23.97
C ARG A 71 11.82 -11.47 -22.63
N ASN A 72 12.09 -12.70 -22.18
CA ASN A 72 12.90 -12.99 -20.99
C ASN A 72 12.50 -12.18 -19.75
N CYS A 73 11.20 -12.18 -19.43
CA CYS A 73 10.66 -11.48 -18.28
C CYS A 73 10.95 -12.24 -16.98
N ALA A 74 11.44 -11.54 -15.96
CA ALA A 74 11.67 -12.10 -14.63
C ALA A 74 11.13 -11.16 -13.55
N LEU A 75 10.57 -11.75 -12.50
CA LEU A 75 10.17 -11.00 -11.30
C LEU A 75 11.39 -10.77 -10.41
N ARG A 76 11.54 -9.54 -9.95
CA ARG A 76 12.60 -9.10 -9.05
C ARG A 76 11.97 -8.42 -7.84
N ARG A 77 12.33 -8.88 -6.65
CA ARG A 77 12.00 -8.20 -5.40
C ARG A 77 12.96 -7.03 -5.20
N THR A 78 12.44 -5.83 -5.05
CA THR A 78 13.23 -4.62 -4.75
C THR A 78 12.71 -3.94 -3.50
N ALA A 79 13.61 -3.33 -2.74
CA ALA A 79 13.25 -2.59 -1.54
C ALA A 79 12.49 -1.30 -1.93
N CYS A 80 11.49 -0.94 -1.13
CA CYS A 80 10.74 0.30 -1.29
C CYS A 80 10.52 0.99 0.06
N LEU A 81 10.35 2.30 -0.01
CA LEU A 81 10.13 3.16 1.15
C LEU A 81 9.09 4.22 0.77
N THR A 82 7.88 4.08 1.28
CA THR A 82 6.79 5.05 1.05
C THR A 82 6.89 6.21 2.03
N SER A 83 6.93 5.89 3.33
CA SER A 83 7.22 6.81 4.43
C SER A 83 8.23 6.15 5.36
N TRP A 84 9.15 6.91 5.94
CA TRP A 84 10.08 6.35 6.94
C TRP A 84 9.51 6.41 8.36
N ILE A 85 8.43 7.15 8.63
CA ILE A 85 7.79 7.20 9.95
C ILE A 85 6.57 6.28 9.96
N CYS A 86 6.55 5.33 10.89
CA CYS A 86 5.47 4.36 11.07
C CYS A 86 4.47 4.71 12.19
N GLY A 87 4.74 5.76 12.97
CA GLY A 87 3.87 6.17 14.07
C GLY A 87 3.98 5.29 15.31
N LEU A 88 2.93 5.32 16.13
CA LEU A 88 2.87 4.73 17.47
C LEU A 88 2.05 3.44 17.48
N LEU A 89 2.66 2.36 17.96
CA LEU A 89 2.03 1.07 18.19
C LEU A 89 1.83 0.86 19.69
N HIS A 90 0.62 0.52 20.12
CA HIS A 90 0.30 0.34 21.53
C HIS A 90 0.37 -1.13 21.95
N PHE A 91 1.00 -1.38 23.09
CA PHE A 91 1.09 -2.69 23.72
C PHE A 91 0.62 -2.60 25.16
N THR A 92 -0.24 -3.51 25.57
CA THR A 92 -0.63 -3.70 26.97
C THR A 92 -0.15 -5.08 27.40
N VAL A 93 0.74 -5.12 28.38
CA VAL A 93 1.40 -6.35 28.85
C VAL A 93 1.08 -6.57 30.32
N PRO A 94 0.62 -7.76 30.73
CA PRO A 94 0.44 -8.06 32.14
C PRO A 94 1.79 -8.21 32.86
N VAL A 95 1.89 -7.72 34.10
CA VAL A 95 3.09 -7.88 34.94
C VAL A 95 3.48 -9.36 35.05
N GLY A 96 4.77 -9.66 34.96
CA GLY A 96 5.28 -11.02 35.07
C GLY A 96 5.31 -11.80 33.75
N LYS A 97 4.62 -11.34 32.70
CA LYS A 97 4.61 -12.02 31.40
C LYS A 97 5.82 -11.63 30.54
N PRO A 98 6.40 -12.56 29.78
CA PRO A 98 7.43 -12.22 28.82
C PRO A 98 6.82 -11.50 27.62
N PHE A 99 7.54 -10.54 27.04
CA PHE A 99 7.18 -9.93 25.76
C PHE A 99 8.42 -9.43 25.02
N GLN A 100 8.26 -9.09 23.74
CA GLN A 100 9.35 -8.53 22.96
C GLN A 100 8.85 -7.45 22.00
N LEU A 101 9.71 -6.48 21.71
CA LEU A 101 9.50 -5.45 20.70
C LEU A 101 10.46 -5.69 19.55
N SER A 102 9.95 -5.83 18.32
CA SER A 102 10.78 -6.02 17.13
C SER A 102 10.80 -4.76 16.28
N CYS A 103 11.98 -4.20 16.07
CA CYS A 103 12.16 -3.03 15.22
C CYS A 103 12.09 -3.39 13.74
N LEU A 104 12.66 -4.53 13.36
CA LEU A 104 12.62 -5.05 12.00
C LEU A 104 11.58 -6.15 11.90
N THR A 105 10.77 -6.12 10.84
CA THR A 105 9.91 -7.25 10.49
C THR A 105 10.70 -8.29 9.69
N SER A 106 10.24 -9.54 9.70
CA SER A 106 10.80 -10.65 8.92
C SER A 106 11.04 -10.30 7.44
N GLU A 107 10.14 -9.54 6.83
CA GLU A 107 10.24 -9.10 5.42
C GLU A 107 11.45 -8.21 5.15
N ALA A 108 11.84 -7.36 6.10
CA ALA A 108 12.99 -6.46 5.97
C ALA A 108 14.32 -7.21 6.17
N ALA A 109 14.30 -8.31 6.94
CA ALA A 109 15.47 -9.17 7.13
C ALA A 109 15.93 -9.87 5.83
N GLY A 110 15.03 -10.02 4.85
CA GLY A 110 15.34 -10.59 3.54
C GLY A 110 16.31 -9.75 2.68
N PHE A 111 16.48 -8.45 3.00
CA PHE A 111 17.45 -7.57 2.33
C PHE A 111 18.85 -7.58 2.97
N GLY A 112 19.08 -8.48 3.94
CA GLY A 112 20.34 -8.65 4.66
C GLY A 112 20.36 -7.87 5.98
N ARG A 113 20.31 -8.59 7.12
CA ARG A 113 20.34 -7.99 8.46
C ARG A 113 21.57 -7.12 8.69
N GLN A 114 22.71 -7.45 8.07
CA GLN A 114 23.95 -6.68 8.19
C GLN A 114 23.92 -5.31 7.48
N ALA A 115 22.92 -5.05 6.64
CA ALA A 115 22.81 -3.77 5.93
C ALA A 115 22.22 -2.65 6.80
N TYR A 116 21.68 -2.99 7.97
CA TYR A 116 20.94 -2.06 8.82
C TYR A 116 21.46 -2.05 10.26
N ASN A 117 21.43 -0.88 10.87
CA ASN A 117 21.68 -0.65 12.28
C ASN A 117 20.39 -0.21 12.98
N CYS A 118 20.12 -0.70 14.18
CA CYS A 118 18.95 -0.33 14.98
C CYS A 118 19.40 0.51 16.17
N MET A 119 18.83 1.71 16.32
CA MET A 119 19.06 2.56 17.49
C MET A 119 17.79 2.64 18.32
N TRP A 120 17.91 2.32 19.61
CA TRP A 120 16.81 2.37 20.55
C TRP A 120 16.87 3.62 21.43
N ARG A 121 15.70 4.17 21.72
CA ARG A 121 15.52 5.23 22.72
C ARG A 121 14.27 4.96 23.55
N LEU A 122 14.27 5.44 24.79
CA LEU A 122 13.18 5.23 25.74
C LEU A 122 12.73 6.56 26.36
N ALA A 123 11.43 6.80 26.33
CA ALA A 123 10.72 7.75 27.18
C ALA A 123 10.00 6.95 28.28
N GLN A 124 10.66 6.73 29.42
CA GLN A 124 10.17 5.87 30.49
C GLN A 124 8.91 6.46 31.14
N GLY A 125 7.90 5.62 31.36
CA GLY A 125 6.63 5.99 32.01
C GLY A 125 5.70 6.89 31.18
N LEU A 126 6.10 7.30 29.98
CA LEU A 126 5.34 8.24 29.15
C LEU A 126 4.95 7.62 27.81
N ILE A 127 3.70 7.86 27.39
CA ILE A 127 3.22 7.55 26.04
C ILE A 127 3.35 8.82 25.20
N THR A 128 4.34 8.87 24.32
CA THR A 128 4.67 10.10 23.58
C THR A 128 5.39 9.83 22.27
N THR A 129 5.21 10.72 21.30
CA THR A 129 5.99 10.79 20.05
C THR A 129 6.90 12.03 20.00
N ASN A 130 7.00 12.77 21.12
CA ASN A 130 7.89 13.93 21.22
C ASN A 130 9.34 13.48 21.39
N ASP A 131 10.12 13.63 20.33
CA ASP A 131 11.53 13.23 20.22
C ASP A 131 12.45 13.77 21.33
N LEU A 132 12.10 14.90 21.96
CA LEU A 132 12.92 15.53 23.00
C LEU A 132 12.90 14.77 24.33
N LEU A 133 11.88 13.93 24.55
CA LEU A 133 11.69 13.21 25.82
C LEU A 133 12.44 11.86 25.86
N PHE A 134 13.05 11.47 24.73
CA PHE A 134 13.67 10.16 24.57
C PHE A 134 15.15 10.16 24.96
N LYS A 135 15.53 9.22 25.82
CA LYS A 135 16.94 8.96 26.19
C LYS A 135 17.47 7.74 25.41
N PRO A 136 18.75 7.72 25.00
CA PRO A 136 19.35 6.56 24.36
C PRO A 136 19.22 5.30 25.24
N LEU A 137 18.76 4.20 24.64
CA LEU A 137 18.67 2.90 25.29
C LEU A 137 19.74 1.99 24.68
N LYS A 138 20.63 1.46 25.52
CA LYS A 138 21.68 0.54 25.07
C LYS A 138 21.06 -0.82 24.72
N ASN A 139 20.83 -1.06 23.44
CA ASN A 139 20.49 -2.36 22.90
C ASN A 139 21.07 -2.50 21.49
N PRO A 140 22.06 -3.37 21.25
CA PRO A 140 22.65 -3.55 19.92
C PRO A 140 21.71 -4.33 18.98
N ASP A 141 20.74 -5.06 19.53
CA ASP A 141 19.87 -5.93 18.76
C ASP A 141 18.68 -5.19 18.14
N SER A 142 18.10 -5.76 17.08
CA SER A 142 16.86 -5.28 16.48
C SER A 142 15.61 -5.61 17.31
N VAL A 143 15.78 -6.29 18.45
CA VAL A 143 14.70 -6.77 19.32
C VAL A 143 15.02 -6.40 20.76
N ILE A 144 14.04 -5.89 21.51
CA ILE A 144 14.11 -5.77 22.97
C ILE A 144 13.27 -6.90 23.57
N ARG A 145 13.82 -7.63 24.54
CA ARG A 145 13.16 -8.74 25.23
C ARG A 145 12.95 -8.39 26.68
N PHE A 146 11.76 -8.68 27.19
CA PHE A 146 11.41 -8.52 28.60
C PHE A 146 11.03 -9.90 29.11
N SER A 147 11.72 -10.36 30.15
CA SER A 147 11.49 -11.66 30.76
C SER A 147 11.91 -11.63 32.23
N PRO A 148 11.02 -11.27 33.16
CA PRO A 148 9.61 -10.89 32.98
C PRO A 148 9.39 -9.38 32.75
N ALA A 149 8.20 -9.00 32.25
CA ALA A 149 7.75 -7.60 32.22
C ALA A 149 7.53 -7.04 33.62
N ARG A 150 8.01 -5.81 33.85
CA ARG A 150 7.85 -5.05 35.10
C ARG A 150 7.13 -3.73 34.82
N GLU A 151 6.48 -3.16 35.84
CA GLU A 151 5.85 -1.84 35.72
C GLU A 151 6.85 -0.75 35.28
N SER A 152 8.11 -0.88 35.71
CA SER A 152 9.21 0.01 35.31
C SER A 152 9.52 -0.01 33.81
N ASP A 153 9.09 -1.06 33.09
CA ASP A 153 9.30 -1.21 31.65
C ASP A 153 8.24 -0.45 30.84
N ALA A 154 7.22 0.12 31.50
CA ALA A 154 6.22 0.95 30.86
C ALA A 154 6.85 2.26 30.31
N GLY A 155 6.32 2.74 29.19
CA GLY A 155 6.79 3.93 28.51
C GLY A 155 6.76 3.78 26.99
N THR A 156 7.43 4.70 26.28
CA THR A 156 7.55 4.62 24.83
C THR A 156 8.96 4.24 24.41
N TYR A 157 9.08 3.15 23.65
CA TYR A 157 10.31 2.74 23.00
C TYR A 157 10.30 3.23 21.57
N ARG A 158 11.29 4.04 21.18
CA ARG A 158 11.50 4.43 19.79
C ARG A 158 12.61 3.57 19.21
N CYS A 159 12.37 3.01 18.02
CA CYS A 159 13.43 2.42 17.23
C CYS A 159 13.62 3.18 15.92
N ASP A 160 14.86 3.55 15.63
CA ASP A 160 15.29 4.04 14.32
C ASP A 160 16.13 2.96 13.63
N VAL A 161 15.70 2.56 12.43
CA VAL A 161 16.48 1.72 11.52
C VAL A 161 17.25 2.62 10.58
N GLN A 162 18.57 2.43 10.55
CA GLN A 162 19.48 3.21 9.73
C GLN A 162 20.25 2.28 8.78
N MET A 163 20.42 2.70 7.52
CA MET A 163 21.31 2.00 6.60
C MET A 163 22.77 2.18 7.03
N VAL A 164 23.53 1.09 7.13
CA VAL A 164 24.94 1.13 7.58
C VAL A 164 25.82 1.94 6.63
N LYS A 165 25.61 1.80 5.31
CA LYS A 165 26.45 2.44 4.29
C LYS A 165 26.22 3.95 4.16
N THR A 166 24.97 4.39 4.32
CA THR A 166 24.56 5.78 4.01
C THR A 166 24.14 6.57 5.23
N PHE A 167 24.03 5.92 6.39
CA PHE A 167 23.49 6.51 7.62
C PHE A 167 22.09 7.10 7.46
N LYS A 168 21.35 6.74 6.40
CA LYS A 168 19.99 7.21 6.18
C LYS A 168 19.02 6.43 7.07
N VAL A 169 18.17 7.14 7.81
CA VAL A 169 17.06 6.55 8.54
C VAL A 169 15.98 6.12 7.54
N VAL A 170 15.61 4.85 7.60
CA VAL A 170 14.66 4.22 6.67
C VAL A 170 13.41 3.71 7.36
N GLN A 171 13.40 3.65 8.68
CA GLN A 171 12.23 3.33 9.46
C GLN A 171 12.36 3.94 10.86
N ARG A 172 11.28 4.56 11.33
CA ARG A 172 11.10 5.00 12.71
C ARG A 172 9.75 4.49 13.18
N VAL A 173 9.75 3.80 14.32
CA VAL A 173 8.54 3.29 14.96
C VAL A 173 8.60 3.58 16.45
N TYR A 174 7.45 3.93 17.02
CA TYR A 174 7.27 4.12 18.45
C TYR A 174 6.42 2.97 19.00
N PHE A 175 6.80 2.40 20.13
CA PHE A 175 6.09 1.34 20.83
C PHE A 175 5.67 1.88 22.19
N GLY A 176 4.39 2.23 22.35
CA GLY A 176 3.81 2.66 23.62
C GLY A 176 3.42 1.45 24.46
N VAL A 177 4.24 1.12 25.45
CA VAL A 177 4.07 -0.05 26.32
C VAL A 177 3.42 0.36 27.63
N ARG A 178 2.29 -0.27 27.94
CA ARG A 178 1.61 -0.22 29.23
C ARG A 178 1.82 -1.55 29.93
N VAL A 179 2.41 -1.55 31.11
CA VAL A 179 2.53 -2.77 31.92
C VAL A 179 1.53 -2.66 33.06
N ILE A 180 0.57 -3.57 33.12
CA ILE A 180 -0.57 -3.51 34.04
C ILE A 180 -0.55 -4.74 34.95
N ARG A 181 -0.84 -4.55 36.24
CA ARG A 181 -0.99 -5.67 37.16
C ARG A 181 -2.26 -6.46 36.86
N ASN A 182 -2.20 -7.77 37.08
CA ASN A 182 -3.32 -8.68 36.80
C ASN A 182 -4.57 -8.41 37.66
N ASP A 183 -4.42 -7.72 38.78
CA ASP A 183 -5.49 -7.34 39.71
C ASP A 183 -6.26 -6.08 39.29
N LEU A 184 -5.72 -5.27 38.36
CA LEU A 184 -6.31 -4.00 37.95
C LEU A 184 -7.16 -4.10 36.67
N VAL A 185 -6.89 -5.08 35.80
CA VAL A 185 -7.63 -5.28 34.54
C VAL A 185 -7.71 -6.78 34.24
N ASP A 186 -8.90 -7.37 34.39
CA ASP A 186 -9.17 -8.74 33.96
C ASP A 186 -9.43 -8.77 32.45
N LEU A 187 -8.40 -9.04 31.66
CA LEU A 187 -8.49 -9.18 30.20
C LEU A 187 -9.14 -10.50 29.76
N ASN A 188 -9.78 -11.25 30.67
CA ASN A 188 -10.55 -12.42 30.29
C ASN A 188 -11.86 -11.97 29.63
N PHE A 189 -11.81 -11.87 28.30
CA PHE A 189 -12.98 -11.53 27.49
C PHE A 189 -14.16 -12.45 27.78
N GLN A 190 -13.92 -13.75 28.00
CA GLN A 190 -14.99 -14.69 28.36
C GLN A 190 -15.67 -14.37 29.68
N LYS A 191 -14.98 -13.79 30.68
CA LYS A 191 -15.65 -13.35 31.91
C LYS A 191 -16.57 -12.16 31.67
N SER A 192 -16.26 -11.33 30.68
CA SER A 192 -17.03 -10.15 30.31
C SER A 192 -18.22 -10.46 29.40
N LEU A 193 -18.26 -11.66 28.79
CA LEU A 193 -19.37 -12.09 27.95
C LEU A 193 -20.63 -12.39 28.80
N THR A 194 -21.79 -11.94 28.30
CA THR A 194 -23.08 -12.33 28.85
C THR A 194 -23.32 -13.82 28.63
N SER A 195 -24.25 -14.41 29.39
CA SER A 195 -24.60 -15.83 29.24
C SER A 195 -25.05 -16.17 27.82
N GLU A 196 -25.75 -15.25 27.13
CA GLU A 196 -26.16 -15.45 25.74
C GLU A 196 -24.95 -15.48 24.78
N GLN A 197 -23.98 -14.58 24.99
CA GLN A 197 -22.75 -14.54 24.18
C GLN A 197 -21.87 -15.77 24.40
N LYS A 198 -21.84 -16.30 25.63
CA LYS A 198 -21.15 -17.56 25.95
C LYS A 198 -21.81 -18.78 25.29
N LEU A 199 -23.13 -18.77 25.16
CA LEU A 199 -23.88 -19.82 24.48
C LEU A 199 -23.62 -19.76 22.96
N ALA A 200 -23.65 -18.56 22.37
CA ALA A 200 -23.34 -18.36 20.95
C ALA A 200 -21.92 -18.79 20.58
N ALA A 201 -20.91 -18.45 21.40
CA ALA A 201 -19.51 -18.86 21.16
C ALA A 201 -19.31 -20.39 21.25
N LYS A 202 -20.08 -21.05 22.14
CA LYS A 202 -20.02 -22.52 22.29
C LYS A 202 -20.77 -23.27 21.19
N GLU A 203 -21.81 -22.67 20.62
CA GLU A 203 -22.48 -23.21 19.44
C GLU A 203 -21.57 -23.14 18.20
N GLU A 204 -20.72 -22.12 18.10
CA GLU A 204 -19.70 -21.99 17.04
C GLU A 204 -18.53 -22.97 17.20
N GLU A 205 -18.00 -23.16 18.42
CA GLU A 205 -16.90 -24.12 18.70
C GLU A 205 -17.33 -25.60 18.63
N GLY A 206 -18.63 -25.88 18.54
CA GLY A 206 -19.18 -27.24 18.44
C GLY A 206 -18.92 -27.95 17.11
N SER A 207 -18.34 -27.27 16.11
CA SER A 207 -18.10 -27.85 14.78
C SER A 207 -16.74 -27.48 14.17
N ALA A 208 -15.64 -27.72 14.86
CA ALA A 208 -14.33 -27.88 14.20
C ALA A 208 -13.34 -28.67 15.07
N GLY A 209 -13.21 -29.97 14.81
CA GLY A 209 -12.05 -30.73 15.25
C GLY A 209 -10.81 -30.32 14.46
N ASN A 210 -9.69 -30.12 15.18
CA ASN A 210 -8.32 -29.98 14.68
C ASN A 210 -8.10 -29.05 13.47
N ALA A 211 -8.10 -27.74 13.71
CA ALA A 211 -7.52 -26.77 12.78
C ALA A 211 -6.10 -26.39 13.22
N THR A 212 -5.12 -27.13 12.71
CA THR A 212 -3.75 -26.67 12.53
C THR A 212 -3.73 -25.46 11.60
N HIS A 213 -3.24 -24.32 12.08
CA HIS A 213 -2.42 -23.37 11.31
C HIS A 213 -2.93 -22.98 9.89
N GLU A 214 -4.00 -22.17 9.77
CA GLU A 214 -4.42 -21.67 8.44
C GLU A 214 -5.19 -20.33 8.47
N GLU A 215 -4.74 -19.32 9.21
CA GLU A 215 -5.35 -17.97 9.17
C GLU A 215 -4.84 -17.08 8.01
N VAL A 216 -3.99 -17.59 7.11
CA VAL A 216 -3.38 -16.79 6.02
C VAL A 216 -4.21 -16.81 4.72
N GLN A 217 -5.23 -17.66 4.60
CA GLN A 217 -5.93 -17.87 3.32
C GLN A 217 -7.26 -17.10 3.18
N GLU A 218 -7.88 -16.65 4.28
CA GLU A 218 -9.23 -16.07 4.23
C GLU A 218 -9.24 -14.61 3.73
N GLN A 219 -8.14 -13.88 3.87
CA GLN A 219 -8.07 -12.47 3.48
C GLN A 219 -8.04 -12.27 1.95
N GLN A 220 -7.80 -13.33 1.18
CA GLN A 220 -7.70 -13.28 -0.28
C GLN A 220 -9.07 -13.39 -0.98
N HIS A 221 -10.09 -13.94 -0.31
CA HIS A 221 -11.44 -14.12 -0.88
C HIS A 221 -12.34 -12.89 -0.71
N PHE A 222 -12.02 -12.01 0.26
CA PHE A 222 -12.82 -10.82 0.57
C PHE A 222 -12.76 -9.74 -0.53
N TRP A 223 -11.61 -9.60 -1.21
CA TRP A 223 -11.42 -8.59 -2.26
C TRP A 223 -12.19 -8.85 -3.55
N GLN A 224 -12.76 -10.04 -3.72
CA GLN A 224 -13.42 -10.45 -4.95
C GLN A 224 -14.95 -10.31 -4.87
N GLY A 225 -15.54 -10.13 -3.69
CA GLY A 225 -17.00 -9.97 -3.52
C GLY A 225 -17.50 -8.53 -3.69
N GLU A 226 -16.72 -7.54 -3.24
CA GLU A 226 -17.20 -6.17 -3.10
C GLU A 226 -17.24 -5.39 -4.43
N LEU A 227 -16.35 -5.73 -5.38
CA LEU A 227 -16.31 -5.10 -6.71
C LEU A 227 -17.43 -5.57 -7.66
N PHE A 228 -18.01 -6.76 -7.43
CA PHE A 228 -19.07 -7.28 -8.31
C PHE A 228 -20.44 -6.66 -8.00
N HIS A 229 -20.71 -6.27 -6.76
CA HIS A 229 -22.00 -5.67 -6.39
C HIS A 229 -22.15 -4.22 -6.90
N GLU A 230 -21.09 -3.41 -6.84
CA GLU A 230 -21.15 -2.03 -7.34
C GLU A 230 -21.28 -1.96 -8.88
N CYS A 231 -20.62 -2.85 -9.61
CA CYS A 231 -20.74 -2.92 -11.08
C CYS A 231 -22.13 -3.37 -11.54
N LEU A 232 -22.77 -4.31 -10.84
CA LEU A 232 -24.10 -4.81 -11.18
C LEU A 232 -25.22 -3.77 -10.93
N VAL A 233 -25.11 -3.00 -9.85
CA VAL A 233 -26.06 -1.91 -9.54
C VAL A 233 -25.88 -0.71 -10.49
N GLY A 234 -24.63 -0.42 -10.89
CA GLY A 234 -24.32 0.63 -11.86
C GLY A 234 -24.81 0.32 -13.28
N ALA A 235 -24.67 -0.92 -13.75
CA ALA A 235 -25.11 -1.31 -15.09
C ALA A 235 -26.65 -1.39 -15.23
N GLY A 236 -27.36 -1.87 -14.20
CA GLY A 236 -28.82 -2.01 -14.23
C GLY A 236 -29.58 -0.68 -14.27
N SER A 237 -29.09 0.33 -13.53
CA SER A 237 -29.73 1.65 -13.47
C SER A 237 -29.53 2.48 -14.75
N GLY A 238 -28.36 2.38 -15.39
CA GLY A 238 -28.05 3.09 -16.64
C GLY A 238 -28.91 2.64 -17.82
N VAL A 239 -29.16 1.33 -17.96
CA VAL A 239 -29.99 0.78 -19.05
C VAL A 239 -31.46 1.19 -18.88
N MET A 240 -31.99 1.13 -17.65
CA MET A 240 -33.37 1.53 -17.37
C MET A 240 -33.59 3.03 -17.64
N GLY A 241 -32.63 3.88 -17.23
CA GLY A 241 -32.68 5.32 -17.47
C GLY A 241 -32.64 5.67 -18.97
N GLY A 242 -31.78 5.01 -19.75
CA GLY A 242 -31.66 5.22 -21.20
C GLY A 242 -32.94 4.86 -21.95
N VAL A 243 -33.59 3.74 -21.61
CA VAL A 243 -34.85 3.33 -22.24
C VAL A 243 -35.98 4.32 -21.94
N LEU A 244 -36.11 4.77 -20.68
CA LEU A 244 -37.14 5.73 -20.29
C LEU A 244 -36.97 7.10 -20.98
N ALA A 245 -35.74 7.60 -21.06
CA ALA A 245 -35.44 8.85 -21.76
C ALA A 245 -35.77 8.78 -23.26
N THR A 246 -35.45 7.64 -23.89
CA THR A 246 -35.72 7.43 -25.33
C THR A 246 -37.22 7.35 -25.61
N MET A 247 -37.99 6.68 -24.75
CA MET A 247 -39.45 6.63 -24.86
C MET A 247 -40.10 7.99 -24.64
N ALA A 248 -39.63 8.76 -23.65
CA ALA A 248 -40.12 10.12 -23.41
C ALA A 248 -39.87 11.04 -24.60
N LEU A 249 -38.67 11.01 -25.19
CA LEU A 249 -38.34 11.78 -26.39
C LEU A 249 -39.18 11.35 -27.61
N TYR A 250 -39.45 10.06 -27.77
CA TYR A 250 -40.32 9.55 -28.83
C TYR A 250 -41.77 10.04 -28.68
N PHE A 251 -42.32 10.00 -27.47
CA PHE A 251 -43.65 10.55 -27.19
C PHE A 251 -43.70 12.07 -27.40
N TRP A 252 -42.65 12.79 -26.98
CA TRP A 252 -42.55 14.24 -27.16
C TRP A 252 -42.48 14.62 -28.65
N GLN A 253 -41.71 13.89 -29.47
CA GLN A 253 -41.67 14.08 -30.92
C GLN A 253 -43.01 13.77 -31.60
N LYS A 254 -43.78 12.81 -31.07
CA LYS A 254 -45.09 12.46 -31.61
C LYS A 254 -46.17 13.50 -31.29
N VAL A 255 -46.03 14.20 -30.15
CA VAL A 255 -46.92 15.32 -29.77
C VAL A 255 -46.57 16.59 -30.54
N LEU A 256 -45.28 16.87 -30.80
CA LEU A 256 -44.83 18.02 -31.60
C LEU A 256 -45.08 17.89 -33.12
N ARG A 257 -45.45 16.69 -33.61
CA ARG A 257 -45.78 16.43 -35.02
C ARG A 257 -47.30 16.38 -35.30
N LYS A 258 -48.14 16.72 -34.31
CA LYS A 258 -49.56 17.04 -34.50
C LYS A 258 -49.74 18.56 -34.45
#